data_AF-A0A117JK68-F1
#
_entry.id   AF-A0A117JK68-F1
#
_cell.length_a   1.000
_cell.length_b   1.000
_cell.length_c   1.000
_cell.angle_alpha   90.00
_cell.angle_beta   90.00
_cell.angle_gamma   90.00
#
_symmetry.space_group_name_H-M   'P 1'
#
loop_
_entity.id
_entity.type
_entity.pdbx_description
1 polymer ?
#
loop_
_entity_poly.entity_id
_entity_poly.type
_entity_poly.pdbx_seq_one_letter_code
_entity_poly.pdbx_strand_id
1 'polypeptide(L)'
;MNPGLDEVFPPTPEAWTELARHEMVGDHQFGKAVRFMEEGGTDARLLAERLGIKVDYANWLLTHARKMKRGTIRVVVSEKNNGGETASMQAHHYRYVLDDDLSPETRHYVETVIRKFRTVNPHIPMKAAKAQGAQGVLRARRQTRTGAVHES
;
A
#
# COMPACT_ATOMS: atom_id res chain seq x y z
N MET A 1 17.85 4.12 -20.72
CA MET A 1 17.12 2.84 -20.61
C MET A 1 16.92 2.61 -19.11
N ASN A 2 15.69 2.60 -18.59
CA ASN A 2 15.46 2.25 -17.18
C ASN A 2 15.57 0.73 -17.07
N PRO A 3 16.62 0.17 -16.46
CA PRO A 3 16.61 -1.26 -16.16
C PRO A 3 15.42 -1.50 -15.23
N GLY A 4 14.66 -2.58 -15.46
CA GLY A 4 13.64 -3.01 -14.51
C GLY A 4 14.26 -3.18 -13.11
N LEU A 5 13.40 -3.18 -12.09
CA LEU A 5 13.81 -3.36 -10.71
C LEU A 5 13.38 -4.75 -10.24
N ASP A 6 14.33 -5.58 -9.82
CA ASP A 6 14.05 -6.88 -9.22
C ASP A 6 14.91 -7.02 -7.97
N GLU A 7 14.35 -6.61 -6.82
CA GLU A 7 15.03 -6.62 -5.53
C GLU A 7 14.14 -7.29 -4.47
N VAL A 8 14.77 -7.88 -3.46
CA VAL A 8 14.11 -8.38 -2.26
C VAL A 8 14.63 -7.57 -1.08
N PHE A 9 13.75 -6.80 -0.46
CA PHE A 9 14.02 -5.93 0.67
C PHE A 9 13.02 -6.21 1.79
N PRO A 10 13.19 -7.33 2.52
CA PRO A 10 12.20 -7.83 3.47
C PRO A 10 12.04 -6.85 4.64
N PRO A 11 10.80 -6.58 5.10
CA PRO A 11 10.59 -5.86 6.34
C PRO A 11 11.08 -6.69 7.53
N THR A 12 11.45 -6.02 8.63
CA THR A 12 11.55 -6.70 9.93
C THR A 12 10.17 -7.25 10.33
N PRO A 13 10.10 -8.28 11.19
CA PRO A 13 8.83 -8.76 11.72
C PRO A 13 7.97 -7.64 12.32
N GLU A 14 8.60 -6.73 13.06
CA GLU A 14 7.97 -5.58 13.71
C GLU A 14 7.40 -4.61 12.66
N ALA A 15 8.19 -4.26 11.64
CA ALA A 15 7.74 -3.41 10.55
C ALA A 15 6.58 -4.05 9.78
N TRP A 16 6.63 -5.36 9.50
CA TRP A 16 5.51 -6.05 8.86
C TRP A 16 4.26 -6.03 9.73
N THR A 17 4.37 -6.37 11.02
CA THR A 17 3.24 -6.37 11.95
C THR A 17 2.57 -5.00 12.02
N GLU A 18 3.37 -3.93 12.08
CA GLU A 18 2.85 -2.58 12.06
C GLU A 18 2.14 -2.24 10.74
N LEU A 19 2.80 -2.47 9.58
CA LEU A 19 2.20 -2.23 8.26
C LEU A 19 0.90 -2.99 8.07
N ALA A 20 0.90 -4.28 8.41
CA ALA A 20 -0.27 -5.15 8.29
C ALA A 20 -1.43 -4.64 9.15
N ARG A 21 -1.15 -4.20 10.39
CA ARG A 21 -2.16 -3.58 11.27
C ARG A 21 -2.77 -2.34 10.63
N HIS A 22 -1.97 -1.45 10.06
CA HIS A 22 -2.44 -0.24 9.40
C HIS A 22 -3.32 -0.55 8.18
N GLU A 23 -2.87 -1.45 7.30
CA GLU A 23 -3.65 -1.91 6.15
C GLU A 23 -4.98 -2.54 6.58
N MET A 24 -4.99 -3.37 7.63
CA MET A 24 -6.20 -4.05 8.12
C MET A 24 -7.23 -3.12 8.79
N VAL A 25 -6.82 -1.95 9.25
CA VAL A 25 -7.72 -0.92 9.80
C VAL A 25 -8.48 -0.21 8.68
N GLY A 26 -7.88 -0.11 7.50
CA GLY A 26 -8.54 0.44 6.32
C GLY A 26 -9.70 -0.45 5.85
N ASP A 27 -10.87 0.14 5.60
CA ASP A 27 -12.00 -0.57 4.99
C ASP A 27 -11.83 -0.65 3.46
N HIS A 28 -10.76 -1.30 3.01
CA HIS A 28 -10.50 -1.57 1.60
C HIS A 28 -10.16 -3.05 1.37
N GLN A 29 -10.34 -3.48 0.12
CA GLN A 29 -10.17 -4.88 -0.27
C GLN A 29 -8.76 -5.43 0.02
N PHE A 30 -7.73 -4.58 -0.11
CA PHE A 30 -6.36 -4.96 0.19
C PHE A 30 -6.14 -5.27 1.69
N GLY A 31 -6.64 -4.43 2.60
CA GLY A 31 -6.58 -4.69 4.05
C GLY A 31 -7.29 -5.98 4.45
N LYS A 32 -8.43 -6.27 3.82
CA LYS A 32 -9.16 -7.54 4.01
C LYS A 32 -8.36 -8.75 3.52
N ALA A 33 -7.64 -8.61 2.41
CA ALA A 33 -6.74 -9.65 1.90
C ALA A 33 -5.50 -9.86 2.80
N VAL A 34 -4.91 -8.78 3.34
CA VAL A 34 -3.83 -8.86 4.34
C VAL A 34 -4.32 -9.60 5.58
N ARG A 35 -5.52 -9.29 6.09
CA ARG A 35 -6.13 -10.01 7.21
C ARG A 35 -6.28 -11.50 6.93
N PHE A 36 -6.89 -11.86 5.80
CA PHE A 36 -7.06 -13.26 5.40
C PHE A 36 -5.72 -14.01 5.33
N MET A 37 -4.66 -13.35 4.81
CA MET A 37 -3.32 -13.94 4.76
C MET A 37 -2.71 -14.15 6.16
N GLU A 38 -2.87 -13.19 7.08
CA GLU A 38 -2.36 -13.34 8.46
C GLU A 38 -3.14 -14.40 9.26
N GLU A 39 -4.41 -14.65 8.91
CA GLU A 39 -5.21 -15.77 9.43
C GLU A 39 -4.78 -17.14 8.85
N GLY A 40 -3.75 -17.19 8.00
CA GLY A 40 -3.26 -18.40 7.33
C GLY A 40 -3.92 -18.72 5.99
N GLY A 41 -4.81 -17.85 5.52
CA GLY A 41 -5.53 -18.01 4.26
C GLY A 41 -4.61 -17.90 3.04
N THR A 42 -4.68 -18.89 2.14
CA THR A 42 -3.88 -18.92 0.91
C THR A 42 -4.67 -19.07 -0.38
N ASP A 43 -5.93 -19.50 -0.30
CA ASP A 43 -6.79 -19.76 -1.45
C ASP A 43 -7.51 -18.49 -1.93
N ALA A 44 -7.29 -18.12 -3.19
CA ALA A 44 -7.93 -16.99 -3.83
C ALA A 44 -9.44 -17.18 -4.03
N ARG A 45 -9.93 -18.42 -4.20
CA ARG A 45 -11.37 -18.70 -4.34
C ARG A 45 -12.11 -18.43 -3.03
N LEU A 46 -11.54 -18.88 -1.91
CA LEU A 46 -12.09 -18.60 -0.58
C LEU A 46 -12.11 -17.11 -0.26
N LEU A 47 -11.03 -16.39 -0.61
CA LEU A 47 -11.01 -14.94 -0.46
C LEU A 47 -12.07 -14.26 -1.35
N ALA A 48 -12.21 -14.71 -2.60
CA ALA A 48 -13.17 -14.18 -3.55
C ALA A 48 -14.62 -14.33 -3.06
N GLU A 49 -14.96 -15.51 -2.55
CA GLU A 49 -16.25 -15.80 -1.93
C GLU A 49 -16.49 -14.92 -0.69
N ARG A 50 -15.53 -14.85 0.23
CA ARG A 50 -15.62 -14.05 1.46
C ARG A 50 -15.85 -12.56 1.19
N LEU A 51 -15.30 -12.04 0.09
CA LEU A 51 -15.35 -10.62 -0.23
C LEU A 51 -16.37 -10.27 -1.32
N GLY A 52 -17.03 -11.26 -1.93
CA GLY A 52 -17.96 -11.05 -3.04
C GLY A 52 -17.27 -10.44 -4.28
N ILE A 53 -16.02 -10.83 -4.57
CA ILE A 53 -15.22 -10.30 -5.67
C ILE A 53 -14.85 -11.39 -6.69
N LYS A 54 -14.32 -10.99 -7.85
CA LYS A 54 -13.79 -11.94 -8.85
C LYS A 54 -12.53 -12.65 -8.33
N VAL A 55 -12.39 -13.94 -8.65
CA VAL A 55 -11.23 -14.76 -8.25
C VAL A 55 -9.91 -14.16 -8.72
N ASP A 56 -9.84 -13.61 -9.93
CA ASP A 56 -8.62 -12.98 -10.44
C ASP A 56 -8.21 -11.77 -9.62
N TYR A 57 -9.19 -11.01 -9.13
CA TYR A 57 -8.91 -9.85 -8.28
C TYR A 57 -8.48 -10.29 -6.88
N ALA A 58 -9.11 -11.32 -6.30
CA ALA A 58 -8.66 -11.93 -5.06
C ALA A 58 -7.22 -12.46 -5.17
N ASN A 59 -6.89 -13.14 -6.27
CA ASN A 59 -5.54 -13.61 -6.55
C ASN A 59 -4.55 -12.44 -6.65
N TRP A 60 -4.91 -11.38 -7.36
CA TRP A 60 -4.11 -10.16 -7.45
C TRP A 60 -3.83 -9.56 -6.07
N LEU A 61 -4.85 -9.45 -5.20
CA LEU A 61 -4.71 -8.93 -3.83
C LEU A 61 -3.74 -9.78 -3.00
N LEU A 62 -3.91 -11.12 -3.01
CA LEU A 62 -3.04 -12.03 -2.27
C LEU A 62 -1.60 -12.01 -2.77
N THR A 63 -1.39 -11.93 -4.08
CA THR A 63 -0.05 -11.79 -4.64
C THR A 63 0.62 -10.52 -4.15
N HIS A 64 -0.09 -9.39 -4.10
CA HIS A 64 0.48 -8.12 -3.62
C HIS A 64 0.74 -8.14 -2.11
N ALA A 65 -0.17 -8.70 -1.31
CA ALA A 65 0.03 -8.85 0.13
C ALA A 65 1.26 -9.71 0.44
N ARG A 66 1.45 -10.82 -0.28
CA ARG A 66 2.64 -11.68 -0.16
C ARG A 66 3.92 -10.99 -0.59
N LYS A 67 3.88 -10.21 -1.67
CA LYS A 67 5.04 -9.42 -2.11
C LYS A 67 5.44 -8.42 -1.05
N MET A 68 4.49 -7.69 -0.48
CA MET A 68 4.78 -6.74 0.61
C MET A 68 5.36 -7.43 1.84
N LYS A 69 4.75 -8.54 2.29
CA LYS A 69 5.25 -9.32 3.44
C LYS A 69 6.67 -9.84 3.24
N ARG A 70 7.00 -10.24 2.01
CA ARG A 70 8.35 -10.70 1.62
C ARG A 70 9.30 -9.55 1.27
N GLY A 71 8.80 -8.31 1.19
CA GLY A 71 9.55 -7.18 0.67
C GLY A 71 10.00 -7.34 -0.79
N THR A 72 9.26 -8.08 -1.60
CA THR A 72 9.60 -8.28 -3.02
C THR A 72 9.22 -7.03 -3.82
N ILE A 73 10.24 -6.36 -4.36
CA ILE A 73 10.15 -5.20 -5.23
C ILE A 73 10.43 -5.67 -6.65
N ARG A 74 9.38 -5.90 -7.45
CA ARG A 74 9.53 -6.42 -8.83
C ARG A 74 8.78 -5.59 -9.85
N VAL A 75 9.51 -4.89 -10.71
CA VAL A 75 9.02 -4.05 -11.80
C VAL A 75 9.29 -4.77 -13.11
N VAL A 76 8.22 -5.07 -13.85
CA VAL A 76 8.29 -5.78 -15.12
C VAL A 76 8.44 -4.78 -16.26
N VAL A 77 9.53 -4.91 -17.03
CA VAL A 77 9.77 -4.13 -18.25
C VAL A 77 9.58 -5.03 -19.47
N SER A 78 8.85 -4.54 -20.46
CA SER A 78 8.64 -5.19 -21.75
C SER A 78 8.58 -4.13 -22.85
N GLU A 79 8.50 -4.56 -24.12
CA GLU A 79 8.33 -3.64 -25.25
C GLU A 79 7.09 -2.73 -25.12
N LYS A 80 6.07 -3.19 -24.37
CA LYS A 80 4.80 -2.47 -24.17
C LYS A 80 4.70 -1.78 -22.82
N ASN A 81 5.62 -2.03 -21.89
CA ASN A 81 5.58 -1.46 -20.54
C ASN A 81 7.00 -1.09 -20.10
N ASN A 82 7.26 0.20 -19.90
CA ASN A 82 8.56 0.68 -19.42
C ASN A 82 8.78 0.44 -17.90
N GLY A 83 7.90 -0.33 -17.26
CA GLY A 83 7.92 -0.62 -15.83
C GLY A 83 7.17 0.40 -14.97
N GLY A 84 6.87 1.59 -15.49
CA GLY A 84 6.32 2.70 -14.72
C GLY A 84 4.97 2.41 -14.08
N GLU A 85 4.09 1.69 -14.77
CA GLU A 85 2.80 1.25 -14.24
C GLU A 85 2.99 0.25 -13.09
N THR A 86 3.84 -0.76 -13.28
CA THR A 86 4.08 -1.78 -12.23
C THR A 86 4.74 -1.18 -10.98
N ALA A 87 5.66 -0.23 -11.16
CA ALA A 87 6.27 0.51 -10.08
C ALA A 87 5.23 1.36 -9.33
N SER A 88 4.35 2.05 -10.06
CA SER A 88 3.31 2.91 -9.47
C SER A 88 2.31 2.09 -8.65
N MET A 89 1.90 0.93 -9.17
CA MET A 89 0.94 0.04 -8.53
C MET A 89 1.50 -0.55 -7.24
N GLN A 90 2.75 -1.02 -7.23
CA GLN A 90 3.36 -1.54 -5.99
C GLN A 90 3.68 -0.43 -4.98
N ALA A 91 4.18 0.73 -5.45
CA ALA A 91 4.40 1.88 -4.57
C ALA A 91 3.12 2.41 -3.93
N HIS A 92 1.96 2.22 -4.57
CA HIS A 92 0.67 2.70 -4.04
C HIS A 92 0.36 2.12 -2.65
N HIS A 93 0.62 0.83 -2.42
CA HIS A 93 0.36 0.20 -1.13
C HIS A 93 1.24 0.78 -0.01
N TYR A 94 2.54 0.95 -0.27
CA TYR A 94 3.45 1.61 0.68
C TYR A 94 3.08 3.08 0.92
N ARG A 95 2.58 3.77 -0.11
CA ARG A 95 2.07 5.14 0.05
C ARG A 95 0.77 5.20 0.84
N TYR A 96 0.00 4.13 0.94
CA TYR A 96 -1.27 4.14 1.67
C TYR A 96 -1.06 4.45 3.16
N VAL A 97 -0.05 3.82 3.76
CA VAL A 97 0.27 3.92 5.19
C VAL A 97 1.17 5.10 5.57
N LEU A 98 1.62 5.92 4.60
CA LEU A 98 2.57 7.01 4.88
C LEU A 98 2.04 8.11 5.82
N ASP A 99 0.73 8.40 5.74
CA ASP A 99 0.07 9.42 6.58
C ASP A 99 -0.32 8.88 7.97
N ASP A 100 -0.11 7.58 8.21
CA ASP A 100 -0.40 6.95 9.48
C ASP A 100 0.70 7.22 10.51
N ASP A 101 0.38 7.01 11.78
CA ASP A 101 1.30 7.13 12.91
C ASP A 101 2.22 5.90 12.99
N LEU A 102 3.11 5.79 12.00
CA LEU A 102 4.14 4.76 11.91
C LEU A 102 5.30 5.06 12.86
N SER A 103 5.85 4.00 13.45
CA SER A 103 7.14 4.06 14.13
C SER A 103 8.24 4.60 13.21
N PRO A 104 9.31 5.23 13.75
CA PRO A 104 10.40 5.77 12.95
C PRO A 104 11.04 4.73 12.01
N GLU A 105 11.18 3.49 12.48
CA GLU A 105 11.76 2.39 11.70
C GLU A 105 10.86 2.00 10.53
N THR A 106 9.56 1.77 10.77
CA THR A 106 8.61 1.43 9.72
C THR A 106 8.44 2.54 8.70
N ARG A 107 8.41 3.81 9.16
CA ARG A 107 8.41 4.97 8.26
C ARG A 107 9.65 4.96 7.37
N HIS A 108 10.83 4.76 7.94
CA HIS A 108 12.08 4.69 7.18
C HIS A 108 12.07 3.55 6.15
N TYR A 109 11.55 2.38 6.53
CA TYR A 109 11.39 1.25 5.63
C TYR A 109 10.48 1.61 4.44
N VAL A 110 9.28 2.13 4.70
CA VAL A 110 8.31 2.55 3.68
C VAL A 110 8.91 3.59 2.73
N GLU A 111 9.56 4.62 3.26
CA GLU A 111 10.21 5.66 2.46
C GLU A 111 11.37 5.12 1.61
N THR A 112 12.09 4.13 2.11
CA THR A 112 13.17 3.45 1.36
C THR A 112 12.60 2.65 0.20
N VAL A 113 11.53 1.89 0.43
CA VAL A 113 10.85 1.14 -0.64
C VAL A 113 10.29 2.08 -1.72
N ILE A 114 9.65 3.19 -1.34
CA ILE A 114 9.13 4.15 -2.33
C ILE A 114 10.28 4.80 -3.11
N ARG A 115 11.40 5.14 -2.45
CA ARG A 115 12.61 5.64 -3.14
C ARG A 115 13.14 4.64 -4.16
N LYS A 116 13.12 3.34 -3.85
CA LYS A 116 13.48 2.28 -4.81
C LYS A 116 12.57 2.29 -6.03
N PHE A 117 11.25 2.38 -5.88
CA PHE A 117 10.36 2.48 -7.04
C PHE A 117 10.57 3.75 -7.87
N ARG A 118 11.00 4.86 -7.25
CA ARG A 118 11.31 6.12 -7.94
C ARG A 118 12.52 6.05 -8.86
N THR A 119 13.40 5.05 -8.73
CA THR A 119 14.50 4.85 -9.68
C THR A 119 13.98 4.43 -11.06
N VAL A 120 12.86 3.69 -11.10
CA VAL A 120 12.19 3.29 -12.35
C VAL A 120 11.15 4.31 -12.79
N ASN A 121 10.43 4.92 -11.86
CA ASN A 121 9.42 5.94 -12.16
C ASN A 121 9.58 7.17 -11.24
N PRO A 122 10.37 8.17 -11.65
CA PRO A 122 10.68 9.35 -10.83
C PRO A 122 9.46 10.16 -10.37
N HIS A 123 8.32 10.02 -11.07
CA HIS A 123 7.08 10.73 -10.79
C HIS A 123 6.26 10.14 -9.63
N ILE A 124 6.63 8.97 -9.10
CA ILE A 124 5.96 8.39 -7.93
C ILE A 124 6.11 9.36 -6.73
N PRO A 125 5.00 9.85 -6.15
CA PRO A 125 5.07 10.78 -5.01
C PRO A 125 5.55 10.14 -3.71
N MET A 126 6.39 10.84 -2.95
CA MET A 126 6.68 10.55 -1.53
C MET A 126 5.61 11.12 -0.60
N LYS A 127 4.35 10.96 -0.97
CA LYS A 127 3.19 11.48 -0.23
C LYS A 127 2.13 10.39 -0.18
N ALA A 128 1.35 10.39 0.89
CA ALA A 128 0.36 9.35 1.07
C ALA A 128 -0.62 9.26 -0.10
N ALA A 129 -0.95 8.04 -0.48
CA ALA A 129 -2.00 7.76 -1.42
C ALA A 129 -3.28 7.57 -0.59
N LYS A 130 -3.99 8.66 -0.30
CA LYS A 130 -5.30 8.55 0.36
C LYS A 130 -6.20 7.67 -0.50
N ALA A 131 -6.86 6.67 0.11
CA ALA A 131 -7.90 5.91 -0.60
C ALA A 131 -8.90 6.89 -1.20
N GLN A 132 -9.16 6.76 -2.51
CA GLN A 132 -10.42 7.22 -3.06
C GLN A 132 -11.52 6.33 -2.46
N GLY A 133 -11.98 6.67 -1.25
CA GLY A 133 -13.03 5.92 -0.54
C GLY A 133 -13.03 6.04 0.97
N ALA A 134 -11.91 6.34 1.63
CA ALA A 134 -11.86 6.42 3.10
C ALA A 134 -11.50 7.83 3.59
N GLN A 135 -12.46 8.49 4.24
CA GLN A 135 -12.27 9.63 5.15
C GLN A 135 -11.70 10.96 4.59
N GLY A 136 -11.75 11.19 3.28
CA GLY A 136 -11.54 12.54 2.73
C GLY A 136 -12.54 13.59 3.26
N VAL A 137 -13.74 13.15 3.70
CA VAL A 137 -14.81 14.06 4.16
C VAL A 137 -14.71 14.41 5.66
N LEU A 138 -14.16 13.52 6.50
CA LEU A 138 -14.14 13.73 7.96
C LEU A 138 -12.98 14.60 8.43
N ARG A 139 -11.81 14.53 7.79
CA ARG A 139 -10.66 15.39 8.15
C ARG A 139 -10.82 16.83 7.66
N ALA A 140 -11.48 17.05 6.52
CA ALA A 140 -11.73 18.39 5.98
C ALA A 140 -12.75 19.19 6.81
N ARG A 141 -13.74 18.54 7.43
CA ARG A 141 -14.75 19.23 8.27
C ARG A 141 -14.26 19.56 9.69
N ARG A 142 -13.20 18.92 10.19
CA ARG A 142 -12.68 19.18 11.54
C ARG A 142 -11.76 20.40 11.61
N GLN A 143 -11.17 20.82 10.49
CA GLN A 143 -10.36 22.05 10.42
C GLN A 143 -11.18 23.32 10.16
N THR A 144 -12.38 23.22 9.58
CA THR A 144 -13.25 24.39 9.37
C THR A 144 -14.10 24.76 10.58
N ARG A 145 -14.19 23.91 11.61
CA ARG A 145 -15.06 24.17 12.79
C ARG A 145 -14.33 24.75 14.00
N THR A 146 -12.99 24.75 14.01
CA THR A 146 -12.17 25.33 15.09
C THR A 146 -11.63 26.73 14.78
N GLY A 147 -11.93 27.29 13.60
CA GLY A 147 -11.46 28.62 13.18
C GLY A 147 -12.49 29.76 13.27
N ALA A 148 -13.67 29.53 13.86
CA ALA A 148 -14.72 30.54 13.93
C ALA A 148 -15.19 30.78 15.38
N VAL A 149 -14.28 31.18 16.27
CA VAL A 149 -14.65 31.85 17.54
C VAL A 149 -13.55 32.85 17.94
N HIS A 150 -13.56 34.01 17.28
CA HIS A 150 -13.03 35.33 17.68
C HIS A 150 -13.28 36.18 16.43
N GLU A 151 -14.07 37.24 16.47
CA GLU A 151 -13.77 38.47 17.19
C GLU A 151 -15.05 39.09 17.78
N SER A 152 -14.85 39.81 18.89
CA SER A 152 -15.83 40.67 19.56
C SER A 152 -16.03 41.99 18.82
#